data_AF-A0A2M7KLY6-F1
#
_entry.id   AF-A0A2M7KLY6-F1
#
_cell.length_a   1.000
_cell.length_b   1.000
_cell.length_c   1.000
_cell.angle_alpha   90.00
_cell.angle_beta   90.00
_cell.angle_gamma   90.00
#
_symmetry.space_group_name_H-M   'P 1'
#
loop_
_entity.id
_entity.type
_entity.pdbx_description
1 polymer ?
#
loop_
_entity_poly.entity_id
_entity_poly.type
_entity_poly.pdbx_seq_one_letter_code
_entity_poly.pdbx_strand_id
1 'polypeptide(L)'
;MNEARWFTLRLAGLAATAAAFATPVWTVPADNPPDFVPLGAYVSWERVGANAQVSGIDKWADACRRLDALQASHVNLLWVTNMSETDLPRLIEECGKRGMKLLPSMSTVEAKVDWRWANDGAYYDKVLPNLLKVAGPSETLVGWVLSDEPKEEQFPRLEMLRQCLRELDPNRFCTSVTMWPQTPEVPAQTKLPVVCVDLYPFFGPNDPNGPHTDAASKSFFRRNAAKMIEAIGDRNALGWVMGMCFSDLWGPRKYDAQGHLVGLPGSYLHWRCPTLAEMRWQVWETVRSGAKGFVCYTLAPEAPNSTTETLPPPDVTWKDVLAKEVTDLGPNALTNPDGSPTPQLEELGRVYARLAPHTALIRRWRLSSAPVVETEGSGQVQAFADPETGAAFAVLLNDELHEDQTIAVRVGETTSSVRDLLRDQDIALKRDFAGGSGTGAVALRAGQGTILQLGDNRPGGR
;
A
#
# COMPACT_ATOMS: atom_id res chain seq x y z
N MET A 1 17.69 36.31 -67.30
CA MET A 1 17.61 36.93 -65.96
C MET A 1 16.16 36.96 -65.54
N ASN A 2 15.87 36.11 -64.55
CA ASN A 2 14.77 36.01 -63.58
C ASN A 2 13.30 36.22 -63.96
N GLU A 3 12.61 35.11 -63.76
CA GLU A 3 11.18 34.88 -63.56
C GLU A 3 10.59 35.62 -62.35
N ALA A 4 9.30 35.95 -62.43
CA ALA A 4 8.41 36.00 -61.27
C ALA A 4 6.98 35.65 -61.73
N ARG A 5 6.57 34.40 -61.48
CA ARG A 5 5.19 33.92 -61.65
C ARG A 5 4.46 34.02 -60.32
N TRP A 6 3.27 34.60 -60.37
CA TRP A 6 2.33 34.73 -59.27
C TRP A 6 1.65 33.39 -58.98
N PHE A 7 1.65 32.96 -57.71
CA PHE A 7 0.86 31.83 -57.21
C PHE A 7 -0.22 32.34 -56.25
N THR A 8 -1.47 32.02 -56.57
CA THR A 8 -2.66 32.26 -55.75
C THR A 8 -2.86 31.07 -54.83
N LEU A 9 -2.66 31.22 -53.51
CA LEU A 9 -2.99 30.18 -52.53
C LEU A 9 -4.44 30.34 -52.07
N ARG A 10 -5.27 29.32 -52.36
CA ARG A 10 -6.59 29.12 -51.75
C ARG A 10 -6.41 28.52 -50.35
N LEU A 11 -6.86 29.21 -49.30
CA LEU A 11 -7.08 28.61 -47.99
C LEU A 11 -8.31 27.69 -48.06
N ALA A 12 -8.10 26.39 -47.87
CA ALA A 12 -9.16 25.43 -47.56
C ALA A 12 -9.25 25.30 -46.03
N GLY A 13 -10.39 25.69 -45.46
CA GLY A 13 -10.68 25.51 -44.04
C GLY A 13 -10.92 24.04 -43.71
N LEU A 14 -10.08 23.48 -42.84
CA LEU A 14 -10.31 22.20 -42.19
C LEU A 14 -11.10 22.47 -40.89
N ALA A 15 -12.40 22.19 -40.93
CA ALA A 15 -13.20 22.07 -39.72
C ALA A 15 -12.82 20.75 -39.02
N ALA A 16 -12.05 20.85 -37.94
CA ALA A 16 -11.78 19.71 -37.06
C ALA A 16 -13.06 19.40 -36.26
N THR A 17 -13.77 18.35 -36.65
CA THR A 17 -14.79 17.73 -35.79
C THR A 17 -14.10 17.14 -34.57
N ALA A 18 -14.29 17.79 -33.41
CA ALA A 18 -13.92 17.23 -32.13
C ALA A 18 -14.77 15.98 -31.87
N ALA A 19 -14.21 14.80 -32.16
CA ALA A 19 -14.74 13.56 -31.64
C ALA A 19 -14.58 13.62 -30.11
N ALA A 20 -15.71 13.69 -29.39
CA ALA A 20 -15.72 13.49 -27.95
C ALA A 20 -15.23 12.06 -27.69
N PHE A 21 -13.95 11.90 -27.38
CA PHE A 21 -13.44 10.68 -26.79
C PHE A 21 -14.19 10.50 -25.48
N ALA A 22 -15.11 9.54 -25.44
CA ALA A 22 -15.68 9.09 -24.19
C ALA A 22 -14.51 8.73 -23.28
N THR A 23 -14.37 9.43 -22.16
CA THR A 23 -13.37 9.10 -21.16
C THR A 23 -13.62 7.64 -20.77
N PRO A 24 -12.61 6.78 -20.93
CA PRO A 24 -12.81 5.38 -20.66
C PRO A 24 -13.08 5.23 -19.14
N VAL A 25 -13.95 4.30 -18.81
CA VAL A 25 -14.53 4.11 -17.47
C VAL A 25 -13.94 2.85 -16.88
N TRP A 26 -13.58 2.87 -15.59
CA TRP A 26 -13.16 1.67 -14.89
C TRP A 26 -14.22 0.58 -15.06
N THR A 27 -13.83 -0.60 -15.57
CA THR A 27 -14.78 -1.65 -16.01
C THR A 27 -14.83 -2.86 -15.10
N VAL A 28 -14.09 -2.89 -14.00
CA VAL A 28 -14.10 -4.02 -13.07
C VAL A 28 -15.40 -3.97 -12.25
N PRO A 29 -16.27 -5.00 -12.29
CA PRO A 29 -17.49 -5.01 -11.49
C PRO A 29 -17.20 -4.81 -10.01
N ALA A 30 -18.05 -4.06 -9.31
CA ALA A 30 -17.83 -3.68 -7.91
C ALA A 30 -17.74 -4.86 -6.92
N ASP A 31 -18.27 -6.05 -7.28
CA ASP A 31 -18.15 -7.27 -6.46
C ASP A 31 -16.86 -8.06 -6.75
N ASN A 32 -16.08 -7.66 -7.76
CA ASN A 32 -14.83 -8.32 -8.12
C ASN A 32 -13.64 -7.57 -7.53
N PRO A 33 -12.58 -8.30 -7.16
CA PRO A 33 -11.34 -7.65 -6.77
C PRO A 33 -10.75 -6.83 -7.92
N PRO A 34 -10.08 -5.71 -7.61
CA PRO A 34 -9.46 -4.86 -8.61
C PRO A 34 -8.48 -5.63 -9.50
N ASP A 35 -8.29 -5.16 -10.73
CA ASP A 35 -7.43 -5.79 -11.73
C ASP A 35 -5.93 -5.44 -11.59
N PHE A 36 -5.56 -4.76 -10.50
CA PHE A 36 -4.20 -4.31 -10.21
C PHE A 36 -3.75 -4.68 -8.79
N VAL A 37 -2.43 -4.61 -8.56
CA VAL A 37 -1.81 -4.71 -7.24
C VAL A 37 -1.48 -3.30 -6.77
N PRO A 38 -2.04 -2.80 -5.65
CA PRO A 38 -1.66 -1.50 -5.15
C PRO A 38 -0.25 -1.54 -4.58
N LEU A 39 0.53 -0.57 -5.03
CA LEU A 39 1.80 -0.15 -4.47
C LEU A 39 1.55 1.30 -4.05
N GLY A 40 0.95 1.45 -2.87
CA GLY A 40 0.17 2.62 -2.52
C GLY A 40 0.75 3.47 -1.39
N ALA A 41 0.19 4.66 -1.26
CA ALA A 41 0.36 5.54 -0.09
C ALA A 41 -1.01 5.99 0.41
N TYR A 42 -1.15 6.09 1.73
CA TYR A 42 -2.31 6.65 2.40
C TYR A 42 -2.06 8.11 2.77
N VAL A 43 -3.06 8.98 2.69
CA VAL A 43 -2.97 10.35 3.23
C VAL A 43 -4.28 10.78 3.88
N SER A 44 -4.19 11.40 5.05
CA SER A 44 -5.32 12.14 5.61
C SER A 44 -5.38 13.53 4.99
N TRP A 45 -6.49 13.86 4.35
CA TRP A 45 -6.60 15.04 3.49
C TRP A 45 -6.41 16.37 4.23
N GLU A 46 -6.74 16.40 5.52
CA GLU A 46 -6.51 17.54 6.40
C GLU A 46 -5.02 17.85 6.59
N ARG A 47 -4.14 16.83 6.53
CA ARG A 47 -2.68 17.03 6.69
C ARG A 47 -2.09 17.81 5.52
N VAL A 48 -2.62 17.63 4.32
CA VAL A 48 -2.21 18.42 3.13
C VAL A 48 -2.50 19.90 3.35
N GLY A 49 -3.71 20.23 3.84
CA GLY A 49 -4.09 21.61 4.15
C GLY A 49 -3.25 22.22 5.28
N ALA A 50 -3.03 21.46 6.36
CA ALA A 50 -2.25 21.93 7.50
C ALA A 50 -0.79 22.20 7.14
N ASN A 51 -0.14 21.31 6.39
CA ASN A 51 1.24 21.50 5.95
C ASN A 51 1.39 22.65 4.94
N ALA A 52 0.41 22.82 4.03
CA ALA A 52 0.37 23.96 3.11
C ALA A 52 0.30 25.29 3.88
N GLN A 53 -0.52 25.37 4.93
CA GLN A 53 -0.63 26.55 5.79
C GLN A 53 0.69 26.89 6.49
N VAL A 54 1.36 25.89 7.08
CA VAL A 54 2.68 26.09 7.72
C VAL A 54 3.72 26.57 6.70
N SER A 55 3.67 26.05 5.48
CA SER A 55 4.58 26.41 4.40
C SER A 55 4.21 27.72 3.68
N GLY A 56 3.09 28.35 4.02
CA GLY A 56 2.63 29.58 3.38
C GLY A 56 2.27 29.42 1.89
N ILE A 57 1.81 28.23 1.48
CA ILE A 57 1.45 27.93 0.08
C ILE A 57 -0.02 27.51 -0.04
N ASP A 58 -0.52 27.51 -1.28
CA ASP A 58 -1.85 26.97 -1.59
C ASP A 58 -1.92 25.45 -1.32
N LYS A 59 -3.06 24.98 -0.81
CA LYS A 59 -3.30 23.55 -0.51
C LYS A 59 -3.03 22.65 -1.72
N TRP A 60 -3.42 23.07 -2.92
CA TRP A 60 -3.21 22.25 -4.10
C TRP A 60 -1.78 22.33 -4.63
N ALA A 61 -1.04 23.39 -4.32
CA ALA A 61 0.39 23.42 -4.57
C ALA A 61 1.12 22.36 -3.72
N ASP A 62 0.77 22.23 -2.42
CA ASP A 62 1.26 21.15 -1.56
C ASP A 62 0.84 19.77 -2.07
N ALA A 63 -0.46 19.61 -2.39
CA ALA A 63 -0.99 18.36 -2.94
C ALA A 63 -0.23 17.92 -4.19
N CYS A 64 -0.02 18.82 -5.16
CA CYS A 64 0.69 18.50 -6.39
C CYS A 64 2.15 18.09 -6.12
N ARG A 65 2.86 18.77 -5.21
CA ARG A 65 4.23 18.39 -4.84
C ARG A 65 4.30 16.96 -4.29
N ARG A 66 3.38 16.59 -3.39
CA ARG A 66 3.34 15.24 -2.84
C ARG A 66 2.95 14.21 -3.89
N LEU A 67 2.01 14.52 -4.79
CA LEU A 67 1.65 13.67 -5.90
C LEU A 67 2.83 13.45 -6.88
N ASP A 68 3.64 14.49 -7.13
CA ASP A 68 4.86 14.39 -7.93
C ASP A 68 5.89 13.47 -7.24
N ALA A 69 6.07 13.60 -5.92
CA ALA A 69 6.93 12.71 -5.14
C ALA A 69 6.45 11.24 -5.21
N LEU A 70 5.14 11.00 -5.10
CA LEU A 70 4.56 9.66 -5.27
C LEU A 70 4.81 9.08 -6.66
N GLN A 71 4.59 9.87 -7.71
CA GLN A 71 4.83 9.42 -9.08
C GLN A 71 6.30 9.07 -9.32
N ALA A 72 7.22 9.92 -8.85
CA ALA A 72 8.67 9.67 -8.93
C ALA A 72 9.08 8.40 -8.19
N SER A 73 8.33 8.01 -7.16
CA SER A 73 8.52 6.79 -6.37
C SER A 73 7.64 5.62 -6.82
N HIS A 74 7.16 5.62 -8.07
CA HIS A 74 6.40 4.50 -8.67
C HIS A 74 5.17 4.06 -7.86
N VAL A 75 4.59 4.96 -7.07
CA VAL A 75 3.34 4.71 -6.35
C VAL A 75 2.20 4.74 -7.36
N ASN A 76 1.35 3.71 -7.36
CA ASN A 76 0.26 3.55 -8.32
C ASN A 76 -1.13 3.75 -7.74
N LEU A 77 -1.24 3.89 -6.41
CA LEU A 77 -2.50 4.10 -5.70
C LEU A 77 -2.32 5.17 -4.62
N LEU A 78 -3.21 6.17 -4.64
CA LEU A 78 -3.43 7.07 -3.52
C LEU A 78 -4.71 6.67 -2.78
N TRP A 79 -4.57 6.27 -1.52
CA TRP A 79 -5.69 6.13 -0.59
C TRP A 79 -5.82 7.45 0.18
N VAL A 80 -6.97 8.11 0.13
CA VAL A 80 -7.20 9.39 0.84
C VAL A 80 -8.29 9.23 1.87
N THR A 81 -8.10 9.77 3.07
CA THR A 81 -9.17 9.86 4.09
C THR A 81 -9.59 11.29 4.37
N ASN A 82 -10.75 11.44 5.02
CA ASN A 82 -11.35 12.73 5.38
C ASN A 82 -11.51 13.69 4.19
N MET A 83 -11.80 13.13 3.02
CA MET A 83 -11.89 13.91 1.80
C MET A 83 -13.26 14.60 1.68
N SER A 84 -13.26 15.90 1.37
CA SER A 84 -14.47 16.62 0.99
C SER A 84 -14.85 16.34 -0.46
N GLU A 85 -16.15 16.36 -0.75
CA GLU A 85 -16.66 16.19 -2.11
C GLU A 85 -16.19 17.32 -3.05
N THR A 86 -15.97 18.52 -2.52
CA THR A 86 -15.51 19.67 -3.31
C THR A 86 -14.14 19.45 -3.95
N ASP A 87 -13.27 18.70 -3.27
CA ASP A 87 -11.90 18.47 -3.71
C ASP A 87 -11.80 17.24 -4.62
N LEU A 88 -12.80 16.36 -4.61
CA LEU A 88 -12.77 15.07 -5.32
C LEU A 88 -12.53 15.22 -6.84
N PRO A 89 -13.25 16.09 -7.59
CA PRO A 89 -13.04 16.18 -9.03
C PRO A 89 -11.62 16.59 -9.40
N ARG A 90 -11.05 17.56 -8.67
CA ARG A 90 -9.69 18.03 -8.93
C ARG A 90 -8.64 16.98 -8.57
N LEU A 91 -8.84 16.22 -7.48
CA LEU A 91 -7.90 15.17 -7.14
C LEU A 91 -7.94 14.01 -8.15
N ILE A 92 -9.13 13.65 -8.64
CA ILE A 92 -9.26 12.66 -9.72
C ILE A 92 -8.42 13.10 -10.93
N GLU A 93 -8.52 14.36 -11.34
CA GLU A 93 -7.73 14.91 -12.45
C GLU A 93 -6.22 14.87 -12.17
N GLU A 94 -5.80 15.31 -10.98
CA GLU A 94 -4.37 15.37 -10.61
C GLU A 94 -3.73 13.99 -10.45
N CYS A 95 -4.46 13.00 -9.94
CA CYS A 95 -4.02 11.60 -9.94
C CYS A 95 -3.94 11.04 -11.37
N GLY A 96 -4.93 11.34 -12.22
CA GLY A 96 -4.99 10.90 -13.62
C GLY A 96 -3.80 11.40 -14.44
N LYS A 97 -3.41 12.67 -14.28
CA LYS A 97 -2.20 13.26 -14.91
C LYS A 97 -0.92 12.48 -14.62
N ARG A 98 -0.88 11.76 -13.49
CA ARG A 98 0.29 11.03 -13.00
C ARG A 98 0.17 9.52 -13.14
N GLY A 99 -0.91 9.02 -13.76
CA GLY A 99 -1.17 7.59 -13.90
C GLY A 99 -1.44 6.88 -12.57
N MET A 100 -1.83 7.62 -11.53
CA MET A 100 -2.18 7.06 -10.23
C MET A 100 -3.66 6.77 -10.15
N LYS A 101 -4.00 5.67 -9.49
CA LYS A 101 -5.36 5.33 -9.08
C LYS A 101 -5.70 6.07 -7.79
N LEU A 102 -6.98 6.38 -7.60
CA LEU A 102 -7.51 7.06 -6.43
C LEU A 102 -8.55 6.18 -5.73
N LEU A 103 -8.40 6.04 -4.42
CA LEU A 103 -9.29 5.31 -3.53
C LEU A 103 -9.65 6.19 -2.33
N PRO A 104 -10.73 6.97 -2.40
CA PRO A 104 -11.08 7.92 -1.36
C PRO A 104 -12.01 7.31 -0.30
N SER A 105 -11.79 7.73 0.94
CA SER A 105 -12.73 7.71 2.06
C SER A 105 -13.29 9.13 2.21
N MET A 106 -14.58 9.29 1.88
CA MET A 106 -15.24 10.59 1.87
C MET A 106 -15.70 10.94 3.28
N SER A 107 -15.52 12.18 3.71
CA SER A 107 -15.98 12.63 5.04
C SER A 107 -17.47 12.36 5.28
N THR A 108 -18.29 12.32 4.23
CA THR A 108 -19.73 12.06 4.28
C THR A 108 -20.11 10.58 4.19
N VAL A 109 -19.17 9.67 3.96
CA VAL A 109 -19.39 8.21 3.90
C VAL A 109 -18.56 7.53 4.98
N GLU A 110 -19.20 7.03 6.04
CA GLU A 110 -18.49 6.42 7.16
C GLU A 110 -19.42 5.48 7.94
N ALA A 111 -19.15 4.17 7.90
CA ALA A 111 -19.97 3.15 8.57
C ALA A 111 -19.99 3.32 10.11
N LYS A 112 -18.93 3.84 10.72
CA LYS A 112 -18.83 3.96 12.19
C LYS A 112 -19.54 5.17 12.81
N VAL A 113 -20.08 6.10 12.01
CA VAL A 113 -20.73 7.32 12.52
C VAL A 113 -22.21 7.08 12.84
N ASP A 114 -22.52 6.86 14.11
CA ASP A 114 -23.84 6.40 14.58
C ASP A 114 -25.04 7.23 14.11
N TRP A 115 -24.96 8.57 14.14
CA TRP A 115 -26.11 9.40 13.79
C TRP A 115 -26.54 9.24 12.32
N ARG A 116 -25.63 8.81 11.42
CA ARG A 116 -25.95 8.50 10.01
C ARG A 116 -26.81 7.24 9.89
N TRP A 117 -26.88 6.43 10.94
CA TRP A 117 -27.60 5.18 11.03
C TRP A 117 -28.86 5.25 11.91
N ALA A 118 -29.21 6.42 12.45
CA ALA A 118 -30.36 6.58 13.34
C ALA A 118 -31.72 6.20 12.70
N ASN A 119 -31.79 6.16 11.36
CA ASN A 119 -32.94 5.72 10.57
C ASN A 119 -32.48 4.71 9.50
N ASP A 120 -31.84 3.63 9.94
CA ASP A 120 -31.38 2.51 9.09
C ASP A 120 -30.56 2.92 7.86
N GLY A 121 -29.78 4.00 7.98
CA GLY A 121 -28.92 4.49 6.91
C GLY A 121 -29.61 5.40 5.88
N ALA A 122 -30.87 5.84 6.07
CA ALA A 122 -31.59 6.74 5.14
C ALA A 122 -30.85 8.05 4.81
N TYR A 123 -29.87 8.44 5.63
CA TYR A 123 -28.92 9.50 5.31
C TYR A 123 -28.20 9.27 3.95
N TYR A 124 -27.85 8.02 3.66
CA TYR A 124 -27.10 7.64 2.46
C TYR A 124 -27.92 7.66 1.17
N ASP A 125 -29.24 7.53 1.24
CA ASP A 125 -30.15 7.67 0.09
C ASP A 125 -30.00 9.03 -0.60
N LYS A 126 -29.65 10.06 0.18
CA LYS A 126 -29.40 11.42 -0.35
C LYS A 126 -27.93 11.65 -0.67
N VAL A 127 -27.03 11.14 0.16
CA VAL A 127 -25.60 11.49 0.09
C VAL A 127 -24.91 10.77 -1.06
N LEU A 128 -25.15 9.48 -1.24
CA LEU A 128 -24.46 8.68 -2.26
C LEU A 128 -24.77 9.15 -3.69
N PRO A 129 -26.03 9.41 -4.09
CA PRO A 129 -26.29 9.92 -5.44
C PRO A 129 -25.62 11.26 -5.74
N ASN A 130 -25.52 12.15 -4.75
CA ASN A 130 -24.84 13.44 -4.92
C ASN A 130 -23.33 13.27 -5.04
N LEU A 131 -22.74 12.43 -4.19
CA LEU A 131 -21.32 12.08 -4.27
C LEU A 131 -20.96 11.51 -5.64
N LEU A 132 -21.74 10.55 -6.14
CA LEU A 132 -21.48 9.91 -7.43
C LEU A 132 -21.64 10.86 -8.61
N LYS A 133 -22.57 11.82 -8.52
CA LYS A 133 -22.69 12.90 -9.50
C LYS A 133 -21.45 13.80 -9.54
N VAL A 134 -20.87 14.10 -8.38
CA VAL A 134 -19.64 14.91 -8.28
C VAL A 134 -18.43 14.13 -8.77
N ALA A 135 -18.32 12.85 -8.41
CA ALA A 135 -17.24 11.98 -8.84
C ALA A 135 -17.22 11.79 -10.36
N GLY A 136 -18.39 11.65 -10.98
CA GLY A 136 -18.53 11.39 -12.40
C GLY A 136 -17.90 10.06 -12.83
N PRO A 137 -17.90 9.75 -14.13
CA PRO A 137 -17.15 8.62 -14.68
C PRO A 137 -15.64 8.92 -14.66
N SER A 138 -14.84 7.95 -14.24
CA SER A 138 -13.37 8.06 -14.23
C SER A 138 -12.71 6.70 -14.10
N GLU A 139 -11.64 6.46 -14.86
CA GLU A 139 -10.71 5.33 -14.69
C GLU A 139 -9.72 5.50 -13.53
N THR A 140 -9.48 6.76 -13.13
CA THR A 140 -8.61 7.07 -12.00
C THR A 140 -9.28 6.70 -10.69
N LEU A 141 -10.57 6.96 -10.55
CA LEU A 141 -11.35 6.59 -9.37
C LEU A 141 -11.77 5.12 -9.45
N VAL A 142 -11.11 4.26 -8.66
CA VAL A 142 -11.24 2.80 -8.79
C VAL A 142 -12.18 2.16 -7.78
N GLY A 143 -12.49 2.86 -6.68
CA GLY A 143 -13.26 2.29 -5.58
C GLY A 143 -13.62 3.32 -4.52
N TRP A 144 -14.21 2.83 -3.43
CA TRP A 144 -14.59 3.61 -2.26
C TRP A 144 -14.13 2.94 -0.97
N VAL A 145 -13.66 3.73 -0.02
CA VAL A 145 -13.38 3.28 1.34
C VAL A 145 -14.60 3.60 2.18
N LEU A 146 -15.19 2.58 2.80
CA LEU A 146 -16.46 2.72 3.51
C LEU A 146 -16.30 3.14 4.96
N SER A 147 -15.12 2.86 5.52
CA SER A 147 -14.78 3.17 6.90
C SER A 147 -13.28 3.02 7.14
N ASP A 148 -12.80 3.79 8.12
CA ASP A 148 -11.48 3.64 8.71
C ASP A 148 -11.60 2.89 10.04
N GLU A 149 -11.00 1.71 10.17
CA GLU A 149 -11.01 0.88 11.38
C GLU A 149 -12.40 0.68 12.04
N PRO A 150 -13.42 0.22 11.30
CA PRO A 150 -14.70 -0.13 11.90
C PRO A 150 -14.54 -1.30 12.87
N LYS A 151 -15.29 -1.26 13.96
CA LYS A 151 -15.45 -2.40 14.88
C LYS A 151 -16.35 -3.45 14.25
N GLU A 152 -16.23 -4.69 14.74
CA GLU A 152 -17.05 -5.82 14.27
C GLU A 152 -18.56 -5.53 14.32
N GLU A 153 -19.04 -4.88 15.38
CA GLU A 153 -20.46 -4.47 15.52
C GLU A 153 -20.95 -3.53 14.39
N GLN A 154 -20.03 -2.93 13.64
CA GLN A 154 -20.29 -2.01 12.52
C GLN A 154 -20.19 -2.73 11.16
N PHE A 155 -19.81 -4.00 11.09
CA PHE A 155 -19.72 -4.74 9.83
C PHE A 155 -21.05 -4.88 9.07
N PRO A 156 -22.22 -5.05 9.73
CA PRO A 156 -23.50 -4.98 9.03
C PRO A 156 -23.71 -3.65 8.30
N ARG A 157 -23.26 -2.54 8.90
CA ARG A 157 -23.32 -1.19 8.31
C ARG A 157 -22.38 -1.06 7.10
N LEU A 158 -21.18 -1.67 7.15
CA LEU A 158 -20.28 -1.76 5.99
C LEU A 158 -20.95 -2.49 4.84
N GLU A 159 -21.55 -3.65 5.09
CA GLU A 159 -22.19 -4.45 4.04
C GLU A 159 -23.42 -3.72 3.45
N MET A 160 -24.20 -3.01 4.26
CA MET A 160 -25.28 -2.15 3.76
C MET A 160 -24.77 -1.04 2.84
N LEU A 161 -23.70 -0.32 3.24
CA LEU A 161 -23.08 0.71 2.39
C LEU A 161 -22.53 0.11 1.09
N ARG A 162 -21.88 -1.04 1.16
CA ARG A 162 -21.39 -1.78 -0.01
C ARG A 162 -22.52 -2.10 -0.98
N GLN A 163 -23.67 -2.58 -0.48
CA GLN A 163 -24.84 -2.88 -1.30
C GLN A 163 -25.40 -1.62 -1.97
N CYS A 164 -25.53 -0.51 -1.22
CA CYS A 164 -26.01 0.76 -1.78
C CYS A 164 -25.08 1.25 -2.92
N LEU A 165 -23.76 1.24 -2.69
CA LEU A 165 -22.80 1.63 -3.73
C LEU A 165 -22.74 0.62 -4.88
N ARG A 166 -22.98 -0.66 -4.64
CA ARG A 166 -23.04 -1.67 -5.71
C ARG A 166 -24.18 -1.41 -6.69
N GLU A 167 -25.31 -0.91 -6.21
CA GLU A 167 -26.47 -0.55 -7.03
C GLU A 167 -26.25 0.77 -7.77
N LEU A 168 -25.66 1.77 -7.10
CA LEU A 168 -25.50 3.12 -7.65
C LEU A 168 -24.23 3.29 -8.49
N ASP A 169 -23.17 2.54 -8.20
CA ASP A 169 -21.84 2.60 -8.82
C ASP A 169 -21.29 1.18 -9.09
N PRO A 170 -21.89 0.45 -10.05
CA PRO A 170 -21.68 -0.99 -10.22
C PRO A 170 -20.29 -1.40 -10.68
N ASN A 171 -19.44 -0.43 -11.00
CA ASN A 171 -18.11 -0.66 -11.57
C ASN A 171 -16.99 -0.17 -10.66
N ARG A 172 -17.24 0.23 -9.41
CA ARG A 172 -16.19 0.62 -8.46
C ARG A 172 -16.25 -0.23 -7.21
N PHE A 173 -15.12 -0.85 -6.86
CA PHE A 173 -15.09 -1.75 -5.71
C PHE A 173 -15.19 -0.97 -4.39
N CYS A 174 -15.58 -1.65 -3.32
CA CYS A 174 -15.53 -1.07 -1.97
C CYS A 174 -14.50 -1.79 -1.11
N THR A 175 -13.92 -1.09 -0.15
CA THR A 175 -13.04 -1.67 0.87
C THR A 175 -13.21 -0.95 2.21
N SER A 176 -12.57 -1.49 3.24
CA SER A 176 -12.34 -0.86 4.53
C SER A 176 -10.95 -1.27 5.00
N VAL A 177 -10.27 -0.40 5.75
CA VAL A 177 -9.13 -0.83 6.55
C VAL A 177 -9.64 -1.24 7.93
N THR A 178 -9.22 -2.38 8.45
CA THR A 178 -9.61 -2.88 9.77
C THR A 178 -8.39 -3.18 10.61
N MET A 179 -8.52 -2.99 11.93
CA MET A 179 -7.48 -3.39 12.86
C MET A 179 -7.22 -4.90 12.77
N TRP A 180 -5.96 -5.29 12.92
CA TRP A 180 -5.53 -6.68 12.85
C TRP A 180 -6.30 -7.69 13.71
N PRO A 181 -6.85 -7.37 14.91
CA PRO A 181 -7.61 -8.35 15.67
C PRO A 181 -8.96 -8.68 15.02
N GLN A 182 -9.54 -7.72 14.29
CA GLN A 182 -10.89 -7.80 13.73
C GLN A 182 -10.90 -8.21 12.26
N THR A 183 -9.78 -8.03 11.56
CA THR A 183 -9.68 -8.30 10.13
C THR A 183 -10.10 -9.73 9.73
N PRO A 184 -9.78 -10.79 10.50
CA PRO A 184 -10.22 -12.15 10.17
C PRO A 184 -11.74 -12.34 10.12
N GLU A 185 -12.52 -11.47 10.76
CA GLU A 185 -13.98 -11.54 10.77
C GLU A 185 -14.62 -10.90 9.52
N VAL A 186 -13.91 -9.99 8.84
CA VAL A 186 -14.42 -9.23 7.68
C VAL A 186 -14.90 -10.16 6.54
N PRO A 187 -14.14 -11.18 6.11
CA PRO A 187 -14.58 -12.07 5.02
C PRO A 187 -15.85 -12.87 5.35
N ALA A 188 -16.12 -13.13 6.63
CA ALA A 188 -17.29 -13.88 7.07
C ALA A 188 -18.56 -13.02 7.15
N GLN A 189 -18.40 -11.73 7.43
CA GLN A 189 -19.53 -10.82 7.72
C GLN A 189 -19.83 -9.84 6.58
N THR A 190 -18.93 -9.71 5.60
CA THR A 190 -19.07 -8.78 4.48
C THR A 190 -18.75 -9.45 3.15
N LYS A 191 -19.17 -8.83 2.05
CA LYS A 191 -18.79 -9.22 0.69
C LYS A 191 -17.80 -8.23 0.06
N LEU A 192 -16.93 -7.63 0.87
CA LEU A 192 -15.90 -6.73 0.35
C LEU A 192 -14.93 -7.51 -0.55
N PRO A 193 -14.70 -7.07 -1.80
CA PRO A 193 -13.76 -7.73 -2.71
C PRO A 193 -12.29 -7.48 -2.34
N VAL A 194 -12.04 -6.54 -1.43
CA VAL A 194 -10.73 -6.24 -0.85
C VAL A 194 -10.87 -6.21 0.67
N VAL A 195 -9.97 -6.92 1.35
CA VAL A 195 -9.87 -6.96 2.81
C VAL A 195 -8.52 -6.36 3.15
N CYS A 196 -8.50 -5.21 3.82
CA CYS A 196 -7.27 -4.50 4.15
C CYS A 196 -7.03 -4.53 5.65
N VAL A 197 -5.88 -5.08 6.07
CA VAL A 197 -5.45 -5.09 7.46
C VAL A 197 -4.56 -3.88 7.75
N ASP A 198 -4.80 -3.20 8.88
CA ASP A 198 -3.82 -2.27 9.46
C ASP A 198 -2.75 -3.04 10.25
N LEU A 199 -1.48 -2.92 9.85
CA LEU A 199 -0.34 -3.59 10.47
C LEU A 199 0.87 -2.67 10.67
N TYR A 200 1.00 -2.15 11.89
CA TYR A 200 2.17 -1.40 12.35
C TYR A 200 2.98 -2.21 13.37
N PRO A 201 4.10 -2.86 12.97
CA PRO A 201 4.83 -3.77 13.84
C PRO A 201 6.01 -3.14 14.59
N PHE A 202 6.37 -1.88 14.38
CA PHE A 202 7.61 -1.30 14.90
C PHE A 202 7.37 -0.32 16.04
N PHE A 203 7.13 -0.84 17.24
CA PHE A 203 6.88 0.01 18.41
C PHE A 203 8.17 0.60 18.97
N GLY A 204 8.02 1.67 19.75
CA GLY A 204 9.11 2.30 20.48
C GLY A 204 9.83 1.31 21.41
N PRO A 205 11.11 1.55 21.77
CA PRO A 205 11.82 0.72 22.72
C PRO A 205 11.06 0.63 24.05
N ASN A 206 10.84 -0.59 24.54
CA ASN A 206 10.11 -0.89 25.77
C ASN A 206 8.63 -0.45 25.78
N ASP A 207 8.03 -0.18 24.62
CA ASP A 207 6.60 0.10 24.54
C ASP A 207 5.80 -1.10 25.11
N PRO A 208 4.89 -0.87 26.09
CA PRO A 208 4.13 -1.96 26.72
C PRO A 208 2.97 -2.48 25.84
N ASN A 209 2.62 -1.76 24.77
CA ASN A 209 1.46 -2.01 23.93
C ASN A 209 1.79 -2.82 22.67
N GLY A 210 3.05 -3.09 22.37
CA GLY A 210 3.41 -3.78 21.13
C GLY A 210 4.83 -4.34 21.02
N PRO A 211 5.10 -5.05 19.92
CA PRO A 211 6.43 -5.61 19.64
C PRO A 211 7.48 -4.53 19.39
N HIS A 212 8.63 -4.66 20.05
CA HIS A 212 9.75 -3.70 19.92
C HIS A 212 11.11 -4.36 19.60
N THR A 213 11.15 -5.68 19.43
CA THR A 213 12.33 -6.41 18.92
C THR A 213 12.07 -6.89 17.50
N ASP A 214 13.11 -7.12 16.70
CA ASP A 214 12.96 -7.58 15.31
C ASP A 214 12.16 -8.89 15.24
N ALA A 215 12.50 -9.87 16.09
CA ALA A 215 11.79 -11.15 16.13
C ALA A 215 10.30 -10.98 16.47
N ALA A 216 9.98 -10.13 17.45
CA ALA A 216 8.59 -9.86 17.85
C ALA A 216 7.82 -9.11 16.76
N SER A 217 8.44 -8.11 16.14
CA SER A 217 7.85 -7.27 15.08
C SER A 217 7.53 -8.12 13.85
N LYS A 218 8.50 -8.92 13.41
CA LYS A 218 8.33 -9.85 12.28
C LYS A 218 7.26 -10.90 12.56
N SER A 219 7.26 -11.48 13.77
CA SER A 219 6.25 -12.47 14.20
C SER A 219 4.84 -11.88 14.27
N PHE A 220 4.71 -10.65 14.78
CA PHE A 220 3.43 -9.93 14.81
C PHE A 220 2.87 -9.73 13.40
N PHE A 221 3.67 -9.16 12.50
CA PHE A 221 3.25 -8.88 11.12
C PHE A 221 2.83 -10.17 10.41
N ARG A 222 3.68 -11.22 10.47
CA ARG A 222 3.43 -12.53 9.87
C ARG A 222 2.12 -13.16 10.31
N ARG A 223 1.92 -13.26 11.62
CA ARG A 223 0.73 -13.93 12.18
C ARG A 223 -0.54 -13.22 11.75
N ASN A 224 -0.55 -11.90 11.75
CA ASN A 224 -1.75 -11.14 11.44
C ASN A 224 -2.01 -11.09 9.93
N ALA A 225 -0.98 -10.98 9.08
CA ALA A 225 -1.13 -11.13 7.63
C ALA A 225 -1.64 -12.54 7.26
N ALA A 226 -1.07 -13.60 7.85
CA ALA A 226 -1.50 -14.97 7.63
C ALA A 226 -2.97 -15.18 8.02
N LYS A 227 -3.39 -14.72 9.21
CA LYS A 227 -4.80 -14.80 9.64
C LYS A 227 -5.77 -14.14 8.67
N MET A 228 -5.42 -12.99 8.10
CA MET A 228 -6.23 -12.35 7.07
C MET A 228 -6.35 -13.25 5.82
N ILE A 229 -5.23 -13.78 5.33
CA ILE A 229 -5.22 -14.63 4.14
C ILE A 229 -5.99 -15.94 4.37
N GLU A 230 -5.81 -16.57 5.53
CA GLU A 230 -6.56 -17.76 5.95
C GLU A 230 -8.07 -17.48 6.02
N ALA A 231 -8.47 -16.35 6.59
CA ALA A 231 -9.88 -15.96 6.69
C ALA A 231 -10.52 -15.66 5.33
N ILE A 232 -9.75 -15.12 4.37
CA ILE A 232 -10.22 -14.95 2.99
C ILE A 232 -10.45 -16.32 2.34
N GLY A 233 -9.51 -17.26 2.49
CA GLY A 233 -9.61 -18.60 1.92
C GLY A 233 -9.81 -18.58 0.40
N ASP A 234 -10.75 -19.39 -0.09
CA ASP A 234 -11.08 -19.50 -1.52
C ASP A 234 -12.07 -18.43 -2.03
N ARG A 235 -12.43 -17.45 -1.19
CA ARG A 235 -13.35 -16.37 -1.60
C ARG A 235 -12.73 -15.54 -2.73
N ASN A 236 -13.60 -14.95 -3.55
CA ASN A 236 -13.20 -13.98 -4.57
C ASN A 236 -12.89 -12.61 -3.94
N ALA A 237 -11.89 -12.57 -3.06
CA ALA A 237 -11.41 -11.37 -2.40
C ALA A 237 -9.87 -11.34 -2.40
N LEU A 238 -9.30 -10.15 -2.30
CA LEU A 238 -7.85 -9.96 -2.18
C LEU A 238 -7.50 -9.36 -0.81
N GLY A 239 -6.47 -9.90 -0.17
CA GLY A 239 -5.91 -9.34 1.06
C GLY A 239 -4.89 -8.26 0.75
N TRP A 240 -5.05 -7.07 1.34
CA TRP A 240 -4.10 -5.96 1.28
C TRP A 240 -3.56 -5.66 2.67
N VAL A 241 -2.33 -5.17 2.73
CA VAL A 241 -1.71 -4.73 3.99
C VAL A 241 -1.52 -3.21 3.95
N MET A 242 -2.00 -2.53 4.97
CA MET A 242 -1.59 -1.17 5.28
C MET A 242 -0.37 -1.24 6.21
N GLY A 243 0.79 -0.84 5.68
CA GLY A 243 2.08 -0.94 6.36
C GLY A 243 2.57 0.37 6.94
N MET A 244 3.58 0.27 7.80
CA MET A 244 4.10 1.37 8.60
C MET A 244 5.24 2.10 7.89
N CYS A 245 5.29 3.44 7.99
CA CYS A 245 6.44 4.24 7.55
C CYS A 245 6.78 5.45 8.44
N PHE A 246 6.15 5.55 9.61
CA PHE A 246 6.15 6.75 10.44
C PHE A 246 6.71 6.48 11.84
N SER A 247 7.16 7.53 12.52
CA SER A 247 7.22 7.58 13.98
C SER A 247 5.95 8.21 14.54
N ASP A 248 5.50 7.81 15.72
CA ASP A 248 4.41 8.48 16.45
C ASP A 248 4.73 8.55 17.93
N LEU A 249 4.35 9.66 18.55
CA LEU A 249 4.69 9.93 19.93
C LEU A 249 3.59 10.74 20.63
N TRP A 250 3.43 10.52 21.92
CA TRP A 250 2.52 11.29 22.78
C TRP A 250 3.30 12.18 23.74
N GLY A 251 2.80 13.40 23.96
CA GLY A 251 3.45 14.40 24.81
C GLY A 251 4.33 15.40 24.03
N PRO A 252 5.30 16.03 24.71
CA PRO A 252 6.02 17.19 24.19
C PRO A 252 6.93 16.84 23.01
N ARG A 253 6.78 17.56 21.90
CA ARG A 253 7.53 17.30 20.65
C ARG A 253 7.68 18.55 19.79
N LYS A 254 8.61 18.50 18.85
CA LYS A 254 8.77 19.49 17.78
C LYS A 254 9.26 18.86 16.49
N TYR A 255 9.34 19.68 15.44
CA TYR A 255 10.07 19.35 14.23
C TYR A 255 11.42 20.07 14.22
N ASP A 256 12.45 19.43 13.69
CA ASP A 256 13.73 20.08 13.40
C ASP A 256 13.76 20.71 11.99
N ALA A 257 14.91 21.24 11.60
CA ALA A 257 15.09 21.89 10.30
C ALA A 257 15.09 20.89 9.13
N GLN A 258 15.28 19.61 9.40
CA GLN A 258 15.23 18.52 8.42
C GLN A 258 13.81 17.98 8.25
N GLY A 259 12.86 18.43 9.06
CA GLY A 259 11.49 17.92 9.08
C GLY A 259 11.36 16.60 9.84
N HIS A 260 12.36 16.24 10.65
CA HIS A 260 12.27 15.09 11.55
C HIS A 260 11.44 15.43 12.78
N LEU A 261 10.76 14.41 13.30
CA LEU A 261 10.07 14.50 14.57
C LEU A 261 11.08 14.36 15.71
N VAL A 262 11.06 15.31 16.64
CA VAL A 262 11.94 15.34 17.80
C VAL A 262 11.09 15.19 19.06
N GLY A 263 11.32 14.10 19.80
CA GLY A 263 10.76 13.89 21.13
C GLY A 263 11.49 14.74 22.16
N LEU A 264 10.75 15.46 23.00
CA LEU A 264 11.31 16.24 24.11
C LEU A 264 11.18 15.45 25.43
N PRO A 265 11.93 15.80 26.49
CA PRO A 265 11.80 15.14 27.79
C PRO A 265 10.34 15.04 28.27
N GLY A 266 9.92 13.82 28.60
CA GLY A 266 8.54 13.50 28.96
C GLY A 266 7.68 12.95 27.81
N SER A 267 8.17 12.95 26.57
CA SER A 267 7.46 12.31 25.46
C SER A 267 7.49 10.78 25.55
N TYR A 268 6.44 10.14 25.08
CA TYR A 268 6.34 8.69 24.90
C TYR A 268 6.43 8.36 23.42
N LEU A 269 7.40 7.53 23.02
CA LEU A 269 7.50 7.01 21.67
C LEU A 269 6.62 5.76 21.54
N HIS A 270 5.48 5.89 20.86
CA HIS A 270 4.59 4.75 20.63
C HIS A 270 5.10 3.89 19.48
N TRP A 271 5.40 4.54 18.35
CA TRP A 271 5.89 3.90 17.14
C TRP A 271 7.20 4.53 16.72
N ARG A 272 8.23 3.72 16.48
CA ARG A 272 9.50 4.21 15.94
C ARG A 272 9.44 4.23 14.42
N CYS A 273 10.13 5.17 13.79
CA CYS A 273 10.28 5.14 12.35
C CYS A 273 10.95 3.81 11.92
N PRO A 274 10.38 3.08 10.94
CA PRO A 274 11.03 1.89 10.40
C PRO A 274 12.33 2.27 9.69
N THR A 275 13.33 1.40 9.79
CA THR A 275 14.57 1.48 9.01
C THR A 275 14.30 1.22 7.53
N LEU A 276 15.23 1.57 6.65
CA LEU A 276 15.09 1.28 5.21
C LEU A 276 15.00 -0.23 4.92
N ALA A 277 15.67 -1.08 5.71
CA ALA A 277 15.56 -2.53 5.59
C ALA A 277 14.15 -3.02 5.97
N GLU A 278 13.56 -2.46 7.03
CA GLU A 278 12.20 -2.76 7.46
C GLU A 278 11.15 -2.27 6.46
N MET A 279 11.37 -1.11 5.82
CA MET A 279 10.54 -0.64 4.72
C MET A 279 10.50 -1.64 3.56
N ARG A 280 11.66 -2.14 3.12
CA ARG A 280 11.72 -3.21 2.11
C ARG A 280 11.03 -4.49 2.59
N TRP A 281 11.32 -4.89 3.82
CA TRP A 281 10.90 -6.14 4.40
C TRP A 281 9.38 -6.24 4.46
N GLN A 282 8.68 -5.19 4.89
CA GLN A 282 7.21 -5.18 4.97
C GLN A 282 6.56 -5.45 3.60
N VAL A 283 7.07 -4.82 2.53
CA VAL A 283 6.55 -5.02 1.17
C VAL A 283 6.76 -6.48 0.74
N TRP A 284 7.97 -7.00 0.92
CA TRP A 284 8.29 -8.36 0.52
C TRP A 284 7.57 -9.42 1.33
N GLU A 285 7.45 -9.22 2.63
CA GLU A 285 6.71 -10.10 3.52
C GLU A 285 5.21 -10.08 3.20
N THR A 286 4.64 -8.93 2.82
CA THR A 286 3.26 -8.83 2.30
C THR A 286 3.08 -9.74 1.08
N VAL A 287 3.95 -9.61 0.08
CA VAL A 287 3.91 -10.43 -1.14
C VAL A 287 4.12 -11.91 -0.82
N ARG A 288 5.08 -12.24 0.06
CA ARG A 288 5.39 -13.61 0.51
C ARG A 288 4.23 -14.25 1.28
N SER A 289 3.48 -13.48 2.06
CA SER A 289 2.30 -13.96 2.80
C SER A 289 1.12 -14.33 1.90
N GLY A 290 1.18 -13.96 0.61
CA GLY A 290 0.11 -14.18 -0.35
C GLY A 290 -0.86 -13.01 -0.48
N ALA A 291 -0.69 -11.94 0.30
CA ALA A 291 -1.36 -10.67 0.08
C ALA A 291 -0.99 -10.06 -1.28
N LYS A 292 -1.89 -9.22 -1.78
CA LYS A 292 -1.98 -8.81 -3.19
C LYS A 292 -1.94 -7.30 -3.34
N GLY A 293 -1.48 -6.60 -2.31
CA GLY A 293 -1.44 -5.16 -2.24
C GLY A 293 -0.79 -4.64 -0.96
N PHE A 294 -0.05 -3.55 -1.09
CA PHE A 294 0.61 -2.88 0.03
C PHE A 294 0.39 -1.36 -0.08
N VAL A 295 -0.05 -0.75 1.02
CA VAL A 295 -0.30 0.70 1.11
C VAL A 295 0.42 1.23 2.35
N CYS A 296 1.31 2.20 2.22
CA CYS A 296 1.97 2.77 3.40
C CYS A 296 1.14 3.88 4.03
N TYR A 297 0.87 3.76 5.33
CA TYR A 297 0.44 4.86 6.19
C TYR A 297 1.67 5.52 6.80
N THR A 298 1.92 6.83 6.60
CA THR A 298 1.13 7.83 5.86
C THR A 298 2.02 8.78 5.07
N LEU A 299 1.45 9.42 4.05
CA LEU A 299 2.15 10.27 3.09
C LEU A 299 2.63 11.57 3.72
N ALA A 300 1.72 12.30 4.37
CA ALA A 300 1.99 13.63 4.92
C ALA A 300 2.12 13.55 6.45
N PRO A 301 3.08 14.28 7.04
CA PRO A 301 3.28 14.27 8.49
C PRO A 301 2.23 15.13 9.18
N GLU A 302 2.16 15.04 10.50
CA GLU A 302 1.53 16.10 11.29
C GLU A 302 2.22 17.45 10.96
N ALA A 303 1.43 18.52 10.76
CA ALA A 303 2.00 19.82 10.47
C ALA A 303 2.75 20.38 11.70
N PRO A 304 3.94 20.99 11.53
CA PRO A 304 4.66 21.60 12.64
C PRO A 304 3.80 22.61 13.42
N ASN A 305 3.79 22.49 14.75
CA ASN A 305 3.03 23.36 15.62
C ASN A 305 3.81 23.64 16.92
N SER A 306 4.15 24.90 17.19
CA SER A 306 4.92 25.27 18.38
C SER A 306 4.23 24.94 19.70
N THR A 307 2.90 24.76 19.72
CA THR A 307 2.19 24.36 20.95
C THR A 307 2.45 22.91 21.33
N THR A 308 2.96 22.07 20.43
CA THR A 308 3.29 20.67 20.77
C THR A 308 4.50 20.57 21.69
N GLU A 309 5.34 21.59 21.76
CA GLU A 309 6.53 21.62 22.63
C GLU A 309 6.18 21.68 24.12
N THR A 310 5.02 22.25 24.43
CA THR A 310 4.56 22.48 25.81
C THR A 310 3.47 21.50 26.25
N LEU A 311 3.19 20.47 25.45
CA LEU A 311 2.25 19.42 25.83
C LEU A 311 2.69 18.73 27.12
N PRO A 312 1.76 18.42 28.02
CA PRO A 312 2.10 17.64 29.19
C PRO A 312 2.56 16.23 28.78
N PRO A 313 3.45 15.60 29.56
CA PRO A 313 3.71 14.16 29.43
C PRO A 313 2.38 13.37 29.52
N PRO A 314 2.25 12.26 28.80
CA PRO A 314 1.04 11.44 28.87
C PRO A 314 0.83 10.91 30.30
N ASP A 315 -0.43 10.85 30.70
CA ASP A 315 -0.81 10.34 32.02
C ASP A 315 -0.94 8.82 32.01
N VAL A 316 0.15 8.14 32.34
CA VAL A 316 0.34 6.69 32.18
C VAL A 316 1.13 6.13 33.35
N THR A 317 0.88 4.88 33.71
CA THR A 317 1.54 4.23 34.86
C THR A 317 3.00 3.85 34.60
N TRP A 318 3.39 3.70 33.33
CA TRP A 318 4.71 3.25 32.90
C TRP A 318 5.73 4.40 32.67
N LYS A 319 5.84 5.35 33.60
CA LYS A 319 6.65 6.59 33.43
C LYS A 319 8.14 6.36 33.08
N ASP A 320 8.67 5.16 33.28
CA ASP A 320 10.05 4.81 32.95
C ASP A 320 10.36 4.80 31.46
N VAL A 321 9.35 4.57 30.59
CA VAL A 321 9.55 4.57 29.13
C VAL A 321 9.42 5.96 28.50
N LEU A 322 9.15 7.00 29.30
CA LEU A 322 9.16 8.38 28.82
C LEU A 322 10.59 8.84 28.56
N ALA A 323 10.78 9.52 27.42
CA ALA A 323 12.05 10.12 27.01
C ALA A 323 12.61 10.99 28.12
N LYS A 324 13.88 10.77 28.46
CA LYS A 324 14.61 11.57 29.46
C LYS A 324 15.37 12.74 28.82
N GLU A 325 15.67 12.60 27.54
CA GLU A 325 16.48 13.52 26.76
C GLU A 325 15.81 13.81 25.42
N VAL A 326 16.27 14.87 24.76
CA VAL A 326 15.83 15.20 23.40
C VAL A 326 16.29 14.08 22.46
N THR A 327 15.35 13.51 21.70
CA THR A 327 15.63 12.37 20.81
C THR A 327 15.12 12.67 19.41
N ASP A 328 15.98 12.51 18.40
CA ASP A 328 15.57 12.49 16.99
C ASP A 328 14.89 11.15 16.69
N LEU A 329 13.64 11.20 16.24
CA LEU A 329 12.81 10.04 15.92
C LEU A 329 12.72 9.79 14.41
N GLY A 330 13.40 10.61 13.62
CA GLY A 330 13.38 10.58 12.17
C GLY A 330 12.06 11.05 11.57
N PRO A 331 11.79 10.68 10.31
CA PRO A 331 10.56 11.08 9.63
C PRO A 331 9.27 10.56 10.29
N ASN A 332 8.25 11.41 10.28
CA ASN A 332 6.88 11.09 10.73
C ASN A 332 5.97 10.60 9.58
N ALA A 333 6.46 10.56 8.34
CA ALA A 333 5.69 10.22 7.15
C ALA A 333 6.60 9.90 5.93
N LEU A 334 6.00 9.59 4.77
CA LEU A 334 6.72 9.41 3.50
C LEU A 334 7.23 10.72 2.87
N THR A 335 6.69 11.86 3.29
CA THR A 335 7.17 13.18 2.86
C THR A 335 7.40 14.07 4.06
N ASN A 336 8.31 15.02 3.93
CA ASN A 336 8.57 16.05 4.91
C ASN A 336 7.41 17.07 4.95
N PRO A 337 7.37 17.97 5.95
CA PRO A 337 6.35 19.02 6.03
C PRO A 337 6.25 19.88 4.75
N ASP A 338 7.36 20.14 4.08
CA ASP A 338 7.42 20.92 2.83
C ASP A 338 6.99 20.15 1.56
N GLY A 339 6.69 18.85 1.69
CA GLY A 339 6.29 17.95 0.62
C GLY A 339 7.45 17.21 -0.06
N SER A 340 8.70 17.40 0.36
CA SER A 340 9.85 16.65 -0.20
C SER A 340 9.79 15.17 0.20
N PRO A 341 10.32 14.24 -0.62
CA PRO A 341 10.36 12.82 -0.26
C PRO A 341 11.29 12.57 0.93
N THR A 342 10.97 11.56 1.74
CA THR A 342 11.85 11.04 2.78
C THR A 342 12.64 9.82 2.26
N PRO A 343 13.73 9.42 2.92
CA PRO A 343 14.46 8.19 2.56
C PRO A 343 13.57 6.94 2.52
N GLN A 344 12.51 6.90 3.34
CA GLN A 344 11.52 5.81 3.37
C GLN A 344 10.72 5.75 2.06
N LEU A 345 10.28 6.90 1.54
CA LEU A 345 9.58 6.96 0.25
C LEU A 345 10.49 6.60 -0.93
N GLU A 346 11.74 7.06 -0.91
CA GLU A 346 12.72 6.67 -1.93
C GLU A 346 12.97 5.16 -1.92
N GLU A 347 13.08 4.56 -0.73
CA GLU A 347 13.31 3.13 -0.60
C GLU A 347 12.10 2.30 -1.05
N LEU A 348 10.88 2.72 -0.70
CA LEU A 348 9.66 2.12 -1.25
C LEU A 348 9.65 2.23 -2.77
N GLY A 349 10.02 3.39 -3.33
CA GLY A 349 10.05 3.59 -4.78
C GLY A 349 10.98 2.64 -5.50
N ARG A 350 12.15 2.33 -4.92
CA ARG A 350 13.06 1.30 -5.47
C ARG A 350 12.44 -0.09 -5.45
N VAL A 351 11.70 -0.45 -4.42
CA VAL A 351 11.01 -1.75 -4.34
C VAL A 351 9.84 -1.79 -5.33
N TYR A 352 9.04 -0.74 -5.37
CA TYR A 352 7.87 -0.63 -6.25
C TYR A 352 8.25 -0.67 -7.72
N ALA A 353 9.32 0.04 -8.12
CA ALA A 353 9.86 -0.01 -9.48
C ALA A 353 10.18 -1.45 -9.92
N ARG A 354 10.72 -2.27 -9.00
CA ARG A 354 11.07 -3.66 -9.28
C ARG A 354 9.86 -4.59 -9.30
N LEU A 355 8.83 -4.32 -8.49
CA LEU A 355 7.62 -5.14 -8.45
C LEU A 355 6.62 -4.81 -9.57
N ALA A 356 6.58 -3.55 -10.02
CA ALA A 356 5.59 -3.06 -10.98
C ALA A 356 5.44 -3.94 -12.24
N PRO A 357 6.53 -4.40 -12.91
CA PRO A 357 6.44 -5.27 -14.08
C PRO A 357 5.82 -6.65 -13.80
N HIS A 358 5.76 -7.09 -12.54
CA HIS A 358 5.31 -8.40 -12.13
C HIS A 358 3.93 -8.38 -11.43
N THR A 359 3.29 -7.22 -11.33
CA THR A 359 2.00 -7.07 -10.62
C THR A 359 0.89 -7.96 -11.18
N ALA A 360 0.84 -8.17 -12.50
CA ALA A 360 -0.12 -9.10 -13.11
C ALA A 360 0.07 -10.56 -12.65
N LEU A 361 1.33 -10.99 -12.49
CA LEU A 361 1.68 -12.30 -11.93
C LEU A 361 1.34 -12.38 -10.44
N ILE A 362 1.75 -11.37 -9.66
CA ILE A 362 1.49 -11.27 -8.22
C ILE A 362 -0.01 -11.26 -7.94
N ARG A 363 -0.83 -10.68 -8.82
CA ARG A 363 -2.28 -10.68 -8.64
C ARG A 363 -2.88 -12.09 -8.73
N ARG A 364 -2.45 -12.89 -9.73
CA ARG A 364 -3.10 -14.17 -10.08
C ARG A 364 -2.58 -15.37 -9.31
N TRP A 365 -1.34 -15.34 -8.84
CA TRP A 365 -0.72 -16.49 -8.19
C TRP A 365 -1.44 -16.93 -6.90
N ARG A 366 -1.43 -18.23 -6.64
CA ARG A 366 -2.01 -18.87 -5.45
C ARG A 366 -0.90 -19.49 -4.61
N LEU A 367 -1.08 -19.46 -3.29
CA LEU A 367 -0.16 -20.14 -2.38
C LEU A 367 -0.10 -21.62 -2.75
N SER A 368 1.12 -22.15 -2.83
CA SER A 368 1.36 -23.57 -3.05
C SER A 368 1.88 -24.19 -1.77
N SER A 369 1.29 -25.32 -1.37
CA SER A 369 1.78 -26.15 -0.27
C SER A 369 2.84 -27.15 -0.71
N ALA A 370 3.14 -27.23 -2.02
CA ALA A 370 4.19 -28.11 -2.50
C ALA A 370 5.55 -27.57 -2.01
N PRO A 371 6.35 -28.38 -1.28
CA PRO A 371 7.67 -27.98 -0.85
C PRO A 371 8.62 -28.04 -2.06
N VAL A 372 8.50 -27.05 -2.94
CA VAL A 372 9.37 -26.94 -4.12
C VAL A 372 10.67 -26.23 -3.75
N VAL A 373 10.68 -25.47 -2.65
CA VAL A 373 11.81 -24.63 -2.24
C VAL A 373 11.99 -24.63 -0.72
N GLU A 374 13.22 -24.87 -0.27
CA GLU A 374 13.66 -24.72 1.12
C GLU A 374 14.80 -23.71 1.19
N THR A 375 14.97 -23.05 2.34
CA THR A 375 16.03 -22.08 2.60
C THR A 375 16.72 -22.38 3.92
N GLU A 376 17.99 -21.97 4.04
CA GLU A 376 18.76 -22.05 5.27
C GLU A 376 18.97 -20.66 5.89
N GLY A 377 19.28 -20.63 7.20
CA GLY A 377 19.63 -19.40 7.92
C GLY A 377 18.48 -18.38 7.99
N SER A 378 18.77 -17.12 7.63
CA SER A 378 17.79 -16.02 7.61
C SER A 378 16.88 -16.01 6.38
N GLY A 379 17.02 -16.97 5.47
CA GLY A 379 16.14 -17.08 4.31
C GLY A 379 14.72 -17.44 4.71
N GLN A 380 13.74 -16.74 4.13
CA GLN A 380 12.32 -17.11 4.18
C GLN A 380 11.80 -17.28 2.76
N VAL A 381 11.02 -18.32 2.53
CA VAL A 381 10.46 -18.61 1.20
C VAL A 381 8.98 -18.98 1.30
N GLN A 382 8.23 -18.62 0.26
CA GLN A 382 6.89 -19.13 0.02
C GLN A 382 6.74 -19.48 -1.45
N ALA A 383 6.26 -20.69 -1.74
CA ALA A 383 5.97 -21.13 -3.08
C ALA A 383 4.57 -20.71 -3.53
N PHE A 384 4.44 -20.45 -4.83
CA PHE A 384 3.21 -20.06 -5.50
C PHE A 384 3.05 -20.81 -6.81
N ALA A 385 1.80 -20.96 -7.25
CA ALA A 385 1.47 -21.45 -8.58
C ALA A 385 0.65 -20.39 -9.33
N ASP A 386 0.93 -20.23 -10.62
CA ASP A 386 0.07 -19.47 -11.52
C ASP A 386 -1.04 -20.39 -12.05
N PRO A 387 -2.32 -20.17 -11.67
CA PRO A 387 -3.40 -21.06 -12.07
C PRO A 387 -3.68 -21.04 -13.58
N GLU A 388 -3.27 -20.00 -14.31
CA GLU A 388 -3.51 -19.90 -15.75
C GLU A 388 -2.50 -20.70 -16.57
N THR A 389 -1.24 -20.73 -16.12
CA THR A 389 -0.13 -21.33 -16.88
C THR A 389 0.39 -22.62 -16.25
N GLY A 390 0.05 -22.88 -14.99
CA GLY A 390 0.64 -23.95 -14.19
C GLY A 390 2.09 -23.68 -13.75
N ALA A 391 2.66 -22.51 -14.09
CA ALA A 391 4.03 -22.17 -13.75
C ALA A 391 4.20 -22.01 -12.23
N ALA A 392 5.33 -22.51 -11.71
CA ALA A 392 5.67 -22.42 -10.30
C ALA A 392 6.63 -21.26 -10.03
N PHE A 393 6.39 -20.57 -8.92
CA PHE A 393 7.16 -19.42 -8.47
C PHE A 393 7.49 -19.54 -6.98
N ALA A 394 8.49 -18.80 -6.52
CA ALA A 394 8.78 -18.63 -5.12
C ALA A 394 9.11 -17.17 -4.81
N VAL A 395 8.61 -16.65 -3.69
CA VAL A 395 9.08 -15.38 -3.13
C VAL A 395 10.12 -15.71 -2.09
N LEU A 396 11.36 -15.29 -2.34
CA LEU A 396 12.48 -15.43 -1.43
C LEU A 396 12.72 -14.09 -0.72
N LEU A 397 12.93 -14.11 0.58
CA LEU A 397 13.16 -12.92 1.42
C LEU A 397 14.38 -13.15 2.31
N ASN A 398 15.27 -12.15 2.35
CA ASN A 398 16.25 -12.02 3.43
C ASN A 398 15.54 -11.48 4.68
N ASP A 399 15.38 -12.34 5.68
CA ASP A 399 14.74 -11.97 6.94
C ASP A 399 15.70 -11.32 7.94
N GLU A 400 16.98 -11.21 7.61
CA GLU A 400 17.95 -10.40 8.34
C GLU A 400 17.77 -8.92 7.97
N LEU A 401 17.66 -8.06 8.98
CA LEU A 401 17.36 -6.62 8.82
C LEU A 401 18.61 -5.75 8.93
N HIS A 402 19.73 -6.30 9.39
CA HIS A 402 20.98 -5.55 9.61
C HIS A 402 22.04 -5.84 8.56
N GLU A 403 21.98 -6.99 7.91
CA GLU A 403 23.04 -7.48 7.03
C GLU A 403 22.53 -8.01 5.69
N ASP A 404 23.33 -7.80 4.67
CA ASP A 404 23.17 -8.44 3.37
C ASP A 404 23.55 -9.92 3.48
N GLN A 405 22.77 -10.80 2.87
CA GLN A 405 22.92 -12.25 3.00
C GLN A 405 23.00 -12.93 1.63
N THR A 406 23.77 -14.00 1.54
CA THR A 406 23.68 -14.95 0.43
C THR A 406 22.88 -16.15 0.89
N ILE A 407 21.64 -16.27 0.43
CA ILE A 407 20.71 -17.29 0.89
C ILE A 407 20.82 -18.51 -0.01
N ALA A 408 21.07 -19.66 0.59
CA ALA A 408 20.97 -20.95 -0.08
C ALA A 408 19.50 -21.28 -0.35
N VAL A 409 19.20 -21.68 -1.58
CA VAL A 409 17.87 -22.05 -2.06
C VAL A 409 17.95 -23.47 -2.56
N ARG A 410 17.35 -24.40 -1.82
CA ARG A 410 17.25 -25.80 -2.21
C ARG A 410 15.94 -26.03 -2.93
N VAL A 411 16.00 -26.63 -4.12
CA VAL A 411 14.83 -26.96 -4.93
C VAL A 411 14.68 -28.46 -5.13
N GLY A 412 13.44 -28.90 -5.29
CA GLY A 412 13.10 -30.31 -5.48
C GLY A 412 13.68 -30.94 -6.76
N GLU A 413 13.65 -32.26 -6.82
CA GLU A 413 14.20 -33.09 -7.92
C GLU A 413 13.59 -32.75 -9.29
N THR A 414 12.32 -32.34 -9.33
CA THR A 414 11.62 -32.02 -10.58
C THR A 414 12.01 -30.65 -11.15
N THR A 415 12.58 -29.76 -10.33
CA THR A 415 12.96 -28.41 -10.75
C THR A 415 14.27 -28.46 -11.51
N SER A 416 14.24 -28.11 -12.79
CA SER A 416 15.36 -28.15 -13.72
C SER A 416 16.17 -26.85 -13.76
N SER A 417 15.48 -25.72 -13.59
CA SER A 417 16.06 -24.37 -13.62
C SER A 417 15.41 -23.46 -12.59
N VAL A 418 16.17 -22.48 -12.10
CA VAL A 418 15.66 -21.39 -11.26
C VAL A 418 16.13 -20.07 -11.86
N ARG A 419 15.22 -19.12 -12.06
CA ARG A 419 15.54 -17.76 -12.55
C ARG A 419 15.06 -16.72 -11.56
N ASP A 420 15.92 -15.77 -11.21
CA ASP A 420 15.56 -14.55 -10.48
C ASP A 420 14.92 -13.57 -11.46
N LEU A 421 13.59 -13.41 -11.37
CA LEU A 421 12.83 -12.56 -12.29
C LEU A 421 13.14 -11.07 -12.13
N LEU A 422 13.57 -10.65 -10.94
CA LEU A 422 13.87 -9.24 -10.69
C LEU A 422 15.27 -8.83 -11.17
N ARG A 423 16.17 -9.80 -11.32
CA ARG A 423 17.52 -9.59 -11.85
C ARG A 423 17.68 -10.05 -13.29
N ASP A 424 16.65 -10.70 -13.80
CA ASP A 424 16.68 -11.36 -15.10
C ASP A 424 17.85 -12.35 -15.24
N GLN A 425 18.09 -13.15 -14.20
CA GLN A 425 19.30 -13.97 -14.09
C GLN A 425 18.98 -15.42 -13.72
N ASP A 426 19.57 -16.37 -14.44
CA ASP A 426 19.52 -17.79 -14.07
C ASP A 426 20.42 -18.07 -12.86
N ILE A 427 19.91 -18.84 -11.91
CA ILE A 427 20.62 -19.27 -10.72
C ILE A 427 21.22 -20.65 -10.99
N ALA A 428 22.55 -20.73 -10.92
CA ALA A 428 23.26 -21.98 -11.08
C ALA A 428 22.90 -22.95 -9.94
N LEU A 429 22.42 -24.14 -10.31
CA LEU A 429 22.06 -25.20 -9.37
C LEU A 429 23.19 -26.23 -9.28
N LYS A 430 23.72 -26.43 -8.08
CA LYS A 430 24.55 -27.58 -7.75
C LYS A 430 23.64 -28.75 -7.38
N ARG A 431 23.69 -29.84 -8.14
CA ARG A 431 22.90 -31.05 -7.88
C ARG A 431 23.59 -31.91 -6.82
N ASP A 432 22.80 -32.46 -5.89
CA ASP A 432 23.29 -33.41 -4.90
C ASP A 432 23.74 -34.73 -5.57
N PHE A 433 22.98 -35.16 -6.59
CA PHE A 433 23.29 -36.25 -7.51
C PHE A 433 22.46 -36.10 -8.80
N ALA A 434 22.68 -36.94 -9.81
CA ALA A 434 21.94 -36.89 -11.07
C ALA A 434 20.44 -37.15 -10.83
N GLY A 435 19.59 -36.15 -11.11
CA GLY A 435 18.15 -36.20 -10.85
C GLY A 435 17.75 -35.88 -9.40
N GLY A 436 18.69 -35.58 -8.51
CA GLY A 436 18.42 -35.17 -7.13
C GLY A 436 18.07 -33.69 -6.98
N SER A 437 17.86 -33.27 -5.72
CA SER A 437 17.66 -31.85 -5.39
C SER A 437 18.82 -30.98 -5.88
N GLY A 438 18.50 -29.72 -6.16
CA GLY A 438 19.48 -28.71 -6.57
C GLY A 438 19.57 -27.60 -5.54
N THR A 439 20.78 -27.12 -5.28
CA THR A 439 21.00 -25.95 -4.41
C THR A 439 21.60 -24.82 -5.23
N GLY A 440 20.92 -23.67 -5.21
CA GLY A 440 21.40 -22.40 -5.72
C GLY A 440 21.67 -21.41 -4.60
N ALA A 441 22.23 -20.25 -4.93
CA ALA A 441 22.50 -19.18 -3.98
C ALA A 441 22.03 -17.84 -4.53
N VAL A 442 21.39 -17.04 -3.69
CA VAL A 442 20.87 -15.71 -4.06
C VAL A 442 21.34 -14.69 -3.04
N ALA A 443 22.14 -13.73 -3.49
CA ALA A 443 22.51 -12.57 -2.67
C ALA A 443 21.30 -11.63 -2.53
N LEU A 444 20.97 -11.17 -1.33
CA LEU A 444 19.89 -10.22 -1.08
C LEU A 444 20.32 -9.22 0.00
N ARG A 445 19.96 -7.95 -0.18
CA ARG A 445 20.21 -6.94 0.86
C ARG A 445 19.37 -7.22 2.11
N ALA A 446 19.72 -6.60 3.23
CA ALA A 446 18.90 -6.63 4.44
C ALA A 446 17.41 -6.33 4.13
N GLY A 447 16.48 -7.18 4.58
CA GLY A 447 15.04 -7.03 4.35
C GLY A 447 14.58 -7.08 2.88
N GLN A 448 15.46 -7.40 1.93
CA GLN A 448 15.12 -7.46 0.51
C GLN A 448 14.59 -8.85 0.15
N GLY A 449 13.63 -8.90 -0.78
CA GLY A 449 13.22 -10.14 -1.45
C GLY A 449 13.48 -10.17 -2.95
N THR A 450 13.09 -11.30 -3.55
CA THR A 450 13.01 -11.50 -4.99
C THR A 450 11.91 -12.51 -5.36
N ILE A 451 11.58 -12.60 -6.65
CA ILE A 451 10.68 -13.61 -7.22
C ILE A 451 11.53 -14.58 -8.05
N LEU A 452 11.45 -15.85 -7.69
CA LEU A 452 12.09 -16.96 -8.41
C LEU A 452 11.06 -17.66 -9.29
N GLN A 453 11.37 -17.85 -10.56
CA GLN A 453 10.63 -18.75 -11.44
C GLN A 453 11.27 -20.14 -11.39
N LEU A 454 10.45 -21.17 -11.21
CA LEU A 454 10.88 -22.56 -11.08
C LEU A 454 10.48 -23.31 -12.35
N GLY A 455 11.47 -23.73 -13.13
CA GLY A 455 11.25 -24.54 -14.34
C GLY A 455 11.19 -26.02 -13.98
N ASP A 456 10.19 -26.74 -14.47
CA ASP A 456 10.05 -28.18 -14.26
C ASP A 456 10.64 -28.97 -15.43
N ASN A 457 11.20 -30.15 -15.14
CA ASN A 457 11.71 -31.10 -16.14
C ASN A 457 10.62 -32.02 -16.74
N ARG A 458 9.35 -31.84 -16.38
CA ARG A 458 8.28 -32.73 -16.87
C ARG A 458 8.13 -32.53 -18.38
N PRO A 459 8.35 -33.56 -19.22
CA PRO A 459 7.99 -33.49 -20.63
C PRO A 459 6.48 -33.24 -20.70
N GLY A 460 6.07 -32.24 -21.47
CA GLY A 460 4.72 -31.66 -21.45
C GLY A 460 3.59 -32.67 -21.26
N GLY A 461 2.95 -32.60 -20.10
CA GLY A 461 1.64 -33.21 -19.84
C GLY A 461 0.61 -32.09 -19.79
N ARG A 462 -0.02 -31.83 -20.93
CA ARG A 462 -1.39 -31.31 -20.94
C ARG A 462 -2.35 -32.47 -20.71
#